data_AF-A0A535GRJ0-F1
#
_entry.id   AF-A0A535GRJ0-F1
#
_cell.length_a   1.000
_cell.length_b   1.000
_cell.length_c   1.000
_cell.angle_alpha   90.00
_cell.angle_beta   90.00
_cell.angle_gamma   90.00
#
_symmetry.space_group_name_H-M   'P 1'
#
loop_
_entity.id
_entity.type
_entity.pdbx_description
1 polymer ?
#
loop_
_entity_poly.entity_id
_entity_poly.type
_entity_poly.pdbx_seq_one_letter_code
_entity_poly.pdbx_strand_id
1 'polypeptide(L)' 'MRLQGKTVGYFLAQEVEDLEFWVPLMRLREEGARTIVIGLSHEKVRGHHGLEMTPDVSI' A
#
# COMPACT_ATOMS: atom_id res chain seq x y z
N MET A 1 -14.24 14.59 -1.01
CA MET A 1 -13.74 13.27 -1.42
C MET A 1 -14.41 12.20 -0.56
N ARG A 2 -14.75 11.03 -1.13
CA ARG A 2 -15.69 10.08 -0.51
C ARG A 2 -15.12 9.33 0.69
N LEU A 3 -13.80 9.23 0.81
CA LEU A 3 -13.12 8.48 1.87
C LEU A 3 -12.49 9.36 2.95
N GLN A 4 -12.78 10.67 2.94
CA GLN A 4 -12.28 11.60 3.95
C GLN A 4 -12.59 11.10 5.37
N GLY A 5 -11.57 11.06 6.23
CA GLY A 5 -11.70 10.63 7.63
C GLY A 5 -11.78 9.11 7.81
N LYS A 6 -11.68 8.31 6.74
CA LYS A 6 -11.53 6.85 6.83
C LYS A 6 -10.05 6.46 6.91
N THR A 7 -9.76 5.42 7.68
CA THR A 7 -8.45 4.77 7.71
C THR A 7 -8.56 3.41 7.03
N VAL A 8 -7.63 3.10 6.12
CA VAL A 8 -7.58 1.86 5.35
C VAL A 8 -6.24 1.18 5.58
N GLY A 9 -6.27 -0.03 6.14
CA GLY A 9 -5.10 -0.91 6.14
C GLY A 9 -4.94 -1.56 4.76
N TYR A 10 -3.72 -1.56 4.23
CA TYR A 10 -3.40 -2.06 2.90
C TYR A 10 -2.22 -3.03 2.97
N PHE A 11 -2.47 -4.32 2.82
CA PHE A 11 -1.44 -5.34 3.01
C PHE A 11 -0.46 -5.40 1.85
N LEU A 12 0.81 -5.64 2.18
CA LEU A 12 1.92 -5.74 1.26
C LEU A 12 2.75 -7.00 1.60
N ALA A 13 3.01 -7.82 0.59
CA ALA A 13 3.83 -9.02 0.72
C ALA A 13 4.64 -9.24 -0.57
N GLN A 14 5.61 -10.15 -0.52
CA GLN A 14 6.44 -10.53 -1.67
C GLN A 14 5.59 -11.00 -2.86
N GLU A 15 6.13 -10.85 -4.06
CA GLU A 15 5.48 -11.21 -5.33
C GLU A 15 4.20 -10.39 -5.63
N VAL A 16 4.04 -9.21 -5.01
CA VAL A 16 2.95 -8.30 -5.33
C VAL A 16 3.06 -7.78 -6.76
N GLU A 17 1.93 -7.65 -7.45
CA GLU A 17 1.86 -6.98 -8.74
C GLU A 17 1.90 -5.45 -8.53
N ASP A 18 2.83 -4.81 -9.23
CA ASP A 18 3.24 -3.42 -9.00
C ASP A 18 2.09 -2.42 -9.20
N LEU A 19 1.29 -2.58 -10.25
CA LEU A 19 0.15 -1.70 -10.54
C LEU A 19 -1.04 -2.00 -9.64
N GLU A 20 -1.26 -3.26 -9.28
CA GLU A 20 -2.29 -3.63 -8.29
C GLU A 20 -1.97 -3.10 -6.89
N PHE A 21 -0.70 -2.85 -6.57
CA PHE A 21 -0.33 -2.11 -5.36
C PHE A 21 -0.54 -0.60 -5.52
N TRP A 22 0.14 0.01 -6.51
CA TRP A 22 0.24 1.46 -6.58
C TRP A 22 -1.06 2.14 -7.02
N VAL A 23 -1.77 1.60 -8.01
CA VAL A 23 -2.97 2.25 -8.55
C VAL A 23 -4.09 2.35 -7.49
N PRO A 24 -4.47 1.28 -6.78
CA PRO A 24 -5.47 1.38 -5.72
C PRO A 24 -4.99 2.25 -4.55
N LEU A 25 -3.73 2.14 -4.12
CA LEU A 25 -3.18 2.96 -3.04
C LEU A 25 -3.27 4.46 -3.37
N MET A 26 -2.91 4.85 -4.60
CA MET A 26 -3.02 6.25 -5.05
C MET A 26 -4.48 6.71 -5.08
N ARG A 27 -5.39 5.91 -5.63
CA ARG A 27 -6.82 6.27 -5.71
C ARG A 27 -7.48 6.40 -4.33
N LEU A 28 -7.11 5.54 -3.38
CA LEU A 28 -7.56 5.66 -1.98
C LEU A 28 -7.11 6.98 -1.36
N ARG A 29 -5.85 7.36 -1.57
CA ARG A 29 -5.29 8.63 -1.10
C ARG A 29 -5.94 9.83 -1.77
N GLU A 30 -6.14 9.80 -3.09
CA GLU A 30 -6.86 10.82 -3.86
C GLU A 30 -8.32 10.99 -3.45
N GLU A 31 -8.95 9.95 -2.87
CA GLU A 31 -10.29 10.00 -2.29
C GLU A 31 -10.30 10.33 -0.79
N GLY A 32 -9.15 10.62 -0.19
CA GLY A 32 -9.01 11.23 1.13
C GLY A 32 -8.90 10.22 2.26
N ALA A 33 -8.70 8.94 1.93
CA ALA A 33 -8.41 7.92 2.92
C ALA A 33 -7.01 8.12 3.49
N ARG A 34 -6.89 7.97 4.81
CA ARG A 34 -5.60 7.68 5.44
C ARG A 34 -5.28 6.21 5.16
N THR A 35 -4.24 5.95 4.39
CA THR A 35 -3.77 4.59 4.11
C THR A 35 -2.63 4.22 5.06
N ILE A 36 -2.60 2.97 5.51
CA ILE A 36 -1.51 2.39 6.29
C ILE A 36 -1.10 1.11 5.57
N VAL A 37 0.09 1.11 4.98
CA VAL A 37 0.66 -0.07 4.31
C VAL A 37 1.21 -1.02 5.37
N ILE A 38 0.71 -2.24 5.41
CA ILE A 38 1.03 -3.25 6.44
C ILE A 38 1.82 -4.37 5.81
N GLY A 39 3.08 -4.54 6.23
CA GLY A 39 3.97 -5.60 5.77
C GLY A 39 4.10 -6.75 6.78
N LEU A 40 4.77 -7.83 6.36
CA LEU A 40 5.24 -8.90 7.26
C LEU A 40 6.53 -8.51 8.01
N SER A 41 7.20 -7.45 7.56
CA SER A 41 8.37 -6.84 8.19
C SER A 41 8.41 -5.36 7.80
N HIS A 42 9.40 -4.61 8.29
CA HIS A 42 9.66 -3.24 7.82
C HIS A 42 10.59 -3.20 6.58
N GLU A 43 10.97 -4.36 6.04
CA GLU A 43 11.84 -4.40 4.87
C GLU A 43 11.10 -3.98 3.61
N LYS A 44 11.86 -3.47 2.63
CA LYS A 44 11.32 -3.16 1.31
C LYS A 44 10.86 -4.45 0.62
N VAL A 45 9.68 -4.38 0.03
CA VAL A 45 9.16 -5.41 -0.87
C VAL A 45 9.42 -4.98 -2.30
N ARG A 46 9.95 -5.90 -3.11
CA ARG A 46 10.13 -5.68 -4.54
C ARG A 46 8.97 -6.34 -5.29
N GLY A 47 8.24 -5.54 -6.06
CA GLY A 47 7.18 -6.03 -6.94
C GLY A 47 7.73 -6.84 -8.11
N HIS A 48 6.85 -7.57 -8.77
CA HIS A 48 7.17 -8.47 -9.88
C HIS A 48 7.85 -7.76 -11.06
N HIS A 49 7.56 -6.48 -11.28
CA HIS A 49 8.14 -5.62 -12.31
C HIS A 49 9.25 -4.69 -11.78
N GLY A 50 9.67 -4.91 -10.54
CA GLY A 50 10.88 -4.31 -9.97
C GLY A 50 10.67 -2.97 -9.25
N LEU A 51 9.43 -2.50 -9.07
CA LEU A 51 9.18 -1.37 -8.18
C LEU A 51 9.38 -1.77 -6.73
N GLU A 52 9.79 -0.81 -5.90
CA GLU A 52 9.96 -1.03 -4.46
C GLU A 52 8.81 -0.39 -3.69
N MET A 53 8.32 -1.10 -2.69
CA MET A 53 7.30 -0.63 -1.75
C MET A 53 7.85 -0.78 -0.32
N THR A 54 7.65 0.24 0.51
CA THR A 54 8.05 0.20 1.92
C THR A 54 6.80 0.15 2.80
N PRO A 55 6.65 -0.86 3.68
CA PRO A 55 5.58 -0.89 4.67
C PRO A 55 5.65 0.30 5.65
N ASP A 56 4.51 0.82 6.05
CA ASP A 56 4.42 1.83 7.12
C ASP A 56 4.54 1.18 8.51
N VAL A 57 4.03 -0.05 8.65
CA VAL A 57 4.05 -0.88 9.87
C VAL A 57 4.18 -2.36 9.49
N SER A 58 4.50 -3.22 10.47
CA SER A 58 4.51 -4.68 10.30
C SER A 58 3.66 -5.42 11.33
N ILE A 59 3.22 -6.64 10.98
CA ILE A 59 2.52 -7.60 11.87
C ILE A 59 3.33 -8.89 12.07
#